data_AF-A0A0E4GE55-F1
#
_entry.id   AF-A0A0E4GE55-F1
#
_cell.length_a   1.000
_cell.length_b   1.000
_cell.length_c   1.000
_cell.angle_alpha   90.00
_cell.angle_beta   90.00
_cell.angle_gamma   90.00
#
_symmetry.space_group_name_H-M   'P 1'
#
loop_
_entity.id
_entity.type
_entity.pdbx_description
1 polymer ?
#
loop_
_entity_poly.entity_id
_entity_poly.type
_entity_poly.pdbx_seq_one_letter_code
_entity_poly.pdbx_strand_id
1 'polypeptide(L)'
;MFLNGTEMKFAEGGYKYVFMKPPKNVTEKTISKDNGDRMHIELYDNGVQIRTLITRQEVNTIINREVAIDTVSNKIYILEPDSQIKKNPDGSIEVAEGETN
;
A
#
# COMPACT_ATOMS: atom_id res chain seq x y z
N MET A 1 5.16 -11.53 4.16
CA MET A 1 4.09 -10.50 4.14
C MET A 1 3.58 -10.40 2.72
N PHE A 2 2.30 -10.13 2.51
CA PHE A 2 1.74 -10.04 1.16
C PHE A 2 1.05 -8.69 0.95
N LEU A 3 1.21 -8.12 -0.25
CA LEU A 3 0.53 -6.91 -0.71
C LEU A 3 -0.08 -7.18 -2.08
N ASN A 4 -1.41 -7.07 -2.21
CA ASN A 4 -2.14 -7.38 -3.45
C ASN A 4 -1.74 -8.73 -4.07
N GLY A 5 -1.52 -9.74 -3.22
CA GLY A 5 -1.07 -11.08 -3.62
C GLY A 5 0.41 -11.22 -3.95
N THR A 6 1.19 -10.13 -3.94
CA THR A 6 2.64 -10.16 -4.14
C THR A 6 3.37 -10.36 -2.82
N GLU A 7 4.32 -11.30 -2.77
CA GLU A 7 5.15 -11.50 -1.58
C GLU A 7 6.13 -10.33 -1.39
N MET A 8 6.16 -9.82 -0.16
CA MET A 8 6.97 -8.68 0.27
C MET A 8 8.02 -9.16 1.27
N LYS A 9 9.25 -8.66 1.09
CA LYS A 9 10.30 -8.82 2.08
C LYS A 9 9.98 -7.98 3.31
N PHE A 10 10.46 -8.43 4.46
CA PHE A 10 10.42 -7.61 5.66
C PHE A 10 11.38 -6.41 5.50
N ALA A 11 10.90 -5.22 5.83
CA ALA A 11 11.70 -4.00 5.90
C ALA A 11 11.65 -3.49 7.33
N GLU A 12 12.81 -3.29 7.95
CA GLU A 12 12.90 -2.65 9.27
C GLU A 12 12.35 -1.22 9.19
N GLY A 13 11.43 -0.87 10.09
CA GLY A 13 10.66 0.38 10.02
C GLY A 13 9.40 0.33 9.13
N GLY A 14 9.20 -0.76 8.39
CA GLY A 14 8.02 -0.98 7.55
C GLY A 14 8.07 -0.25 6.21
N TYR A 15 7.02 -0.42 5.41
CA TYR A 15 6.83 0.31 4.16
C TYR A 15 5.98 1.56 4.38
N LYS A 16 6.30 2.64 3.67
CA LYS A 16 5.51 3.88 3.68
C LYS A 16 4.61 3.97 2.45
N TYR A 17 3.31 4.22 2.66
CA TYR A 17 2.40 4.53 1.56
C TYR A 17 2.67 5.95 1.01
N VAL A 18 2.73 6.05 -0.31
CA VAL A 18 2.84 7.31 -1.05
C VAL A 18 1.65 7.38 -2.01
N PHE A 19 0.76 8.34 -1.80
CA PHE A 19 -0.44 8.50 -2.61
C PHE A 19 -0.14 9.44 -3.77
N MET A 20 -0.35 8.98 -5.01
CA MET A 20 -0.25 9.85 -6.20
C MET A 20 -1.28 10.99 -6.16
N LYS A 21 -2.48 10.70 -5.65
CA LYS A 21 -3.50 11.69 -5.28
C LYS A 21 -3.66 11.72 -3.77
N PRO A 22 -3.10 12.71 -3.05
CA PRO A 22 -3.12 12.74 -1.59
C PRO A 22 -4.56 12.78 -1.03
N PRO A 23 -4.93 11.86 -0.12
CA PRO A 23 -6.18 11.96 0.62
C PRO A 23 -6.09 13.08 1.66
N LYS A 24 -7.23 13.65 2.05
CA LYS A 24 -7.29 14.63 3.15
C LYS A 24 -7.74 13.99 4.45
N ASN A 25 -8.58 12.96 4.36
CA ASN A 25 -9.16 12.29 5.50
C ASN A 25 -9.02 10.78 5.37
N VAL A 26 -8.88 10.11 6.51
CA VAL A 26 -8.91 8.66 6.64
C VAL A 26 -9.88 8.29 7.77
N THR A 27 -10.68 7.25 7.53
CA THR A 27 -11.43 6.57 8.58
C THR A 27 -10.79 5.21 8.83
N GLU A 28 -10.38 4.97 10.07
CA GLU A 28 -9.74 3.72 10.47
C GLU A 28 -10.68 2.85 11.30
N LYS A 29 -10.63 1.54 11.07
CA LYS A 29 -11.35 0.56 11.87
C LYS A 29 -10.50 -0.69 12.06
N THR A 30 -10.39 -1.15 13.31
CA THR A 30 -9.81 -2.45 13.62
C THR A 30 -10.90 -3.38 14.12
N ILE A 31 -10.96 -4.59 13.55
CA ILE A 31 -11.87 -5.66 13.95
C ILE A 31 -10.99 -6.79 14.50
N SER A 32 -11.09 -7.05 15.79
CA SER A 32 -10.48 -8.22 16.42
C SER A 32 -11.43 -9.41 16.28
N LYS A 33 -10.91 -10.55 15.84
CA LYS A 33 -11.63 -11.83 15.78
C LYS A 33 -11.32 -12.65 17.04
N ASP A 34 -12.24 -13.53 17.42
CA ASP A 34 -12.12 -14.37 18.62
C ASP A 34 -10.88 -15.30 18.60
N ASN A 35 -10.41 -15.67 17.41
CA ASN A 35 -9.21 -16.50 17.22
C ASN A 35 -7.88 -15.74 17.39
N GLY A 36 -7.94 -14.44 17.70
CA GLY A 36 -6.78 -13.56 17.87
C GLY A 36 -6.30 -12.88 16.58
N ASP A 37 -6.91 -13.18 15.43
CA ASP A 37 -6.63 -12.44 14.19
C ASP A 37 -7.21 -11.03 14.27
N ARG A 38 -6.60 -10.09 13.53
CA ARG A 38 -7.07 -8.71 13.45
C ARG A 38 -7.19 -8.28 12.00
N MET A 39 -8.31 -7.65 11.67
CA MET A 39 -8.49 -6.96 10.39
C MET A 39 -8.42 -5.45 10.65
N HIS A 40 -7.45 -4.79 10.05
CA HIS A 40 -7.34 -3.33 10.02
C HIS A 40 -7.85 -2.82 8.66
N ILE A 41 -8.72 -1.80 8.68
CA ILE A 41 -9.36 -1.23 7.51
C ILE A 41 -9.14 0.27 7.56
N GLU A 42 -8.63 0.82 6.47
CA GLU A 42 -8.43 2.25 6.25
C GLU A 42 -9.25 2.66 5.03
N LEU A 43 -10.16 3.62 5.19
CA LEU A 43 -11.00 4.17 4.13
C LEU A 43 -10.64 5.63 3.92
N TYR A 44 -10.09 5.94 2.76
CA TYR A 44 -9.64 7.28 2.40
C TYR A 44 -10.68 8.01 1.55
N ASP A 45 -10.76 9.33 1.71
CA ASP A 45 -11.73 10.17 1.00
C ASP A 45 -11.48 10.32 -0.51
N ASN A 46 -10.27 9.99 -0.97
CA ASN A 46 -9.93 9.86 -2.40
C ASN A 46 -10.39 8.51 -3.00
N GLY A 47 -11.10 7.68 -2.24
CA GLY A 47 -11.62 6.38 -2.67
C GLY A 47 -10.64 5.21 -2.56
N VAL A 48 -9.43 5.43 -2.03
CA VAL A 48 -8.52 4.35 -1.67
C VAL A 48 -9.03 3.61 -0.44
N GLN A 49 -8.91 2.28 -0.45
CA GLN A 49 -9.23 1.40 0.66
C GLN A 49 -8.06 0.45 0.86
N ILE A 50 -7.56 0.39 2.09
CA ILE A 50 -6.50 -0.53 2.50
C ILE A 50 -7.08 -1.47 3.54
N ARG A 51 -6.92 -2.78 3.33
CA ARG A 51 -7.41 -3.83 4.23
C ARG A 51 -6.25 -4.74 4.57
N THR A 52 -5.87 -4.79 5.83
CA THR A 52 -4.75 -5.58 6.34
C THR A 52 -5.29 -6.65 7.28
N LEU A 53 -5.19 -7.91 6.88
CA LEU A 53 -5.44 -9.05 7.74
C LEU A 53 -4.12 -9.46 8.40
N ILE A 54 -4.12 -9.44 9.73
CA ILE A 54 -3.00 -9.87 10.58
C ILE A 54 -3.41 -11.17 11.25
N THR A 55 -2.68 -12.24 10.93
CA THR A 55 -2.83 -13.56 11.56
C THR A 55 -1.54 -13.92 12.30
N ARG A 56 -1.51 -15.10 12.94
CA ARG A 56 -0.28 -15.63 13.56
C ARG A 56 0.79 -16.04 12.53
N GLN A 57 0.37 -16.38 11.31
CA GLN A 57 1.23 -16.96 10.28
C GLN A 57 1.74 -15.90 9.31
N GLU A 58 0.86 -14.95 8.97
CA GLU A 58 1.15 -13.95 7.96
C GLU A 58 0.39 -12.64 8.17
N VAL A 59 0.89 -11.60 7.51
CA VAL A 59 0.23 -10.31 7.30
C VAL A 59 -0.07 -10.18 5.82
N ASN A 60 -1.33 -9.94 5.48
CA ASN A 60 -1.82 -9.85 4.11
C ASN A 60 -2.61 -8.55 3.92
N THR A 61 -2.14 -7.71 2.99
CA THR A 61 -2.70 -6.39 2.71
C THR A 61 -3.29 -6.36 1.30
N ILE A 62 -4.50 -5.82 1.18
CA ILE A 62 -5.18 -5.57 -0.09
C ILE A 62 -5.51 -4.08 -0.20
N ILE A 63 -5.11 -3.47 -1.30
CA ILE A 63 -5.39 -2.09 -1.68
C ILE A 63 -6.23 -2.11 -2.96
N ASN A 64 -7.34 -1.36 -2.99
CA ASN A 64 -8.23 -1.26 -4.16
C ASN A 64 -7.69 -0.35 -5.29
N ARG A 65 -6.37 -0.36 -5.49
CA ARG A 65 -5.62 0.37 -6.51
C ARG A 65 -4.46 -0.47 -6.99
N GLU A 66 -3.95 -0.13 -8.16
CA GLU A 66 -2.63 -0.58 -8.55
C GLU A 66 -1.57 0.05 -7.65
N VAL A 67 -0.48 -0.69 -7.43
CA VAL A 67 0.61 -0.27 -6.56
C VAL A 67 1.95 -0.54 -7.21
N ALA A 68 2.91 0.37 -6.98
CA ALA A 68 4.30 0.13 -7.29
C ALA A 68 5.11 0.03 -5.99
N ILE A 69 5.97 -0.98 -5.91
CA ILE A 69 6.77 -1.25 -4.71
C ILE A 69 8.21 -0.86 -5.03
N ASP A 70 8.71 0.14 -4.32
CA ASP A 70 10.13 0.48 -4.27
C ASP A 70 10.76 -0.22 -3.06
N THR A 71 11.55 -1.24 -3.34
CA THR A 71 12.22 -2.05 -2.32
C THR A 71 13.52 -1.42 -1.81
N VAL A 72 14.03 -0.39 -2.49
CA VAL A 72 15.26 0.31 -2.08
C VAL A 72 14.91 1.37 -1.04
N SER A 73 13.81 2.12 -1.26
CA SER A 73 13.36 3.19 -0.36
C SER A 73 12.22 2.78 0.57
N ASN A 74 11.78 1.52 0.52
CA ASN A 74 10.65 0.97 1.28
C ASN A 74 9.36 1.78 1.12
N LYS A 75 9.06 2.18 -0.12
CA LYS A 75 7.83 2.91 -0.47
C LYS A 75 6.87 2.05 -1.26
N ILE A 76 5.60 2.21 -0.98
CA ILE A 76 4.50 1.65 -1.76
C ILE A 76 3.73 2.83 -2.36
N TYR A 77 3.86 3.02 -3.66
CA TYR A 77 3.13 4.04 -4.40
C TYR A 77 1.73 3.52 -4.71
N ILE A 78 0.70 4.28 -4.33
CA ILE A 78 -0.70 3.99 -4.62
C ILE A 78 -1.08 4.83 -5.84
N LEU A 79 -1.33 4.16 -6.95
CA LEU A 79 -1.38 4.75 -8.28
C LEU A 79 -2.79 5.22 -8.64
N GLU A 80 -2.84 6.28 -9.45
CA GLU A 80 -4.02 6.67 -10.22
C GLU A 80 -4.01 5.95 -11.59
N PRO A 81 -5.16 5.83 -12.28
CA PRO A 81 -5.25 5.08 -13.54
C PRO A 81 -4.30 5.53 -14.66
N ASP A 82 -3.86 6.79 -14.62
CA ASP A 82 -2.97 7.44 -15.59
C ASP A 82 -1.53 7.60 -15.07
N SER A 83 -1.23 7.08 -13.89
CA SER A 83 0.12 7.16 -13.32
C SER A 83 1.14 6.43 -14.19
N GLN A 84 2.22 7.13 -14.54
CA GLN A 84 3.34 6.56 -15.28
C GLN A 84 4.47 6.21 -14.32
N ILE A 85 4.80 4.92 -14.26
CA ILE A 85 5.87 4.39 -13.41
C ILE A 85 6.92 3.69 -14.26
N LYS A 86 8.19 3.81 -13.86
CA LYS A 86 9.29 3.03 -14.41
C LYS A 86 9.96 2.27 -13.28
N LYS A 87 9.94 0.94 -13.40
CA LYS A 87 10.61 0.04 -12.47
C LYS A 87 12.03 -0.24 -12.94
N ASN A 88 13.00 0.11 -12.10
CA ASN A 88 14.41 -0.15 -12.38
C ASN A 88 14.82 -1.57 -11.95
N PRO A 89 15.88 -2.14 -12.55
CA PRO A 89 16.34 -3.50 -12.21
C PRO A 89 16.79 -3.68 -10.75
N ASP A 90 17.21 -2.60 -10.08
CA ASP A 90 17.61 -2.60 -8.68
C ASP A 90 16.42 -2.62 -7.69
N GLY A 91 15.18 -2.51 -8.22
CA GLY A 91 13.96 -2.47 -7.42
C GLY A 91 13.52 -1.07 -7.00
N SER A 92 14.21 -0.01 -7.43
CA SER A 92 13.73 1.37 -7.27
C SER A 92 12.60 1.69 -8.26
N ILE A 93 11.77 2.67 -7.91
CA ILE A 93 10.67 3.15 -8.75
C ILE A 93 10.87 4.63 -9.06
N GLU A 94 10.83 4.97 -10.35
CA GLU A 94 10.69 6.33 -10.84
C GLU A 94 9.22 6.59 -11.16
N VAL A 95 8.69 7.71 -10.68
CA VAL A 95 7.34 8.17 -10.96
C VAL A 95 7.43 9.37 -11.88
N ALA A 96 6.82 9.30 -13.06
CA ALA A 96 6.66 10.47 -13.90
C ALA A 96 5.50 11.29 -13.30
N GLU A 97 5.80 12.43 -12.69
CA GLU A 97 4.77 13.39 -12.33
C GLU A 97 4.11 13.87 -13.62
N GLY A 98 2.88 13.43 -13.86
CA GLY A 98 2.03 14.07 -14.85
C GLY A 98 1.85 15.51 -14.41
N GLU A 99 2.29 16.46 -15.25
CA GLU A 99 2.19 17.90 -14.99
C GLU A 99 0.81 18.23 -14.44
N THR A 100 0.75 18.71 -13.20
CA THR A 100 -0.40 19.45 -12.70
C THR A 100 -0.47 20.75 -13.51
N ASN A 101 -1.24 20.74 -14.59
CA ASN A 101 -1.70 21.96 -15.26
C ASN A 101 -2.74 22.68 -14.41
#